data_AF-A0A8U0QCP6-F1
#
_entry.id   AF-A0A8U0QCP6-F1
#
_cell.length_a   1.000
_cell.length_b   1.000
_cell.length_c   1.000
_cell.angle_alpha   90.00
_cell.angle_beta   90.00
_cell.angle_gamma   90.00
#
_symmetry.space_group_name_H-M   'P 1'
#
loop_
_entity.id
_entity.type
_entity.pdbx_description
1 polymer ?
#
loop_
_entity_poly.entity_id
_entity_poly.type
_entity_poly.pdbx_seq_one_letter_code
_entity_poly.pdbx_strand_id
1 'polypeptide(L)'
;MAIFTIILLVSTAFALGDATIRPKTPCERARDAALNGPIGAFIPTCDAAGQYTPEQCSGSTGYCWCVTRTGQKIPGTETPPGTATNCYHLAICPPICGPR
;
A
#
# COMPACT_ATOMS: atom_id res chain seq x y z
N MET A 1 20.92 12.10 -43.09
CA MET A 1 19.52 11.64 -43.18
C MET A 1 19.19 10.52 -42.19
N ALA A 2 20.01 9.48 -42.00
CA ALA A 2 19.75 8.42 -41.02
C ALA A 2 19.80 8.84 -39.53
N ILE A 3 20.58 9.87 -39.19
CA ILE A 3 20.71 10.35 -37.81
C ILE A 3 19.44 11.10 -37.34
N PHE A 4 18.84 11.91 -38.23
CA PHE A 4 17.59 12.63 -37.95
C PHE A 4 16.42 11.66 -37.71
N THR A 5 16.37 10.54 -38.44
CA THR A 5 15.33 9.52 -38.23
C THR A 5 15.50 8.75 -36.93
N ILE A 6 16.74 8.48 -36.48
CA ILE A 6 17.00 7.81 -35.19
C ILE A 6 16.62 8.72 -34.02
N ILE A 7 16.96 10.01 -34.07
CA ILE A 7 16.60 10.98 -33.02
C ILE A 7 15.07 11.07 -32.88
N LEU A 8 14.34 11.15 -34.00
CA LEU A 8 12.88 11.17 -34.00
C LEU A 8 12.29 9.88 -33.41
N LEU A 9 12.83 8.71 -33.75
CA LEU A 9 12.37 7.41 -33.21
C LEU A 9 12.60 7.30 -31.70
N VAL A 10 13.74 7.79 -31.21
CA VAL A 10 14.03 7.84 -29.77
C VAL A 10 13.09 8.83 -29.08
N SER A 11 12.89 10.04 -29.61
CA SER A 11 11.95 11.03 -29.05
C SER A 11 10.50 10.53 -29.01
N THR A 12 10.03 9.78 -30.02
CA THR A 12 8.69 9.17 -30.01
C THR A 12 8.57 8.01 -29.01
N ALA A 13 9.66 7.31 -28.72
CA ALA A 13 9.70 6.29 -27.66
C ALA A 13 9.71 6.91 -26.26
N PHE A 14 10.40 8.05 -26.07
CA PHE A 14 10.37 8.82 -24.81
C PHE A 14 9.01 9.51 -24.56
N ALA A 15 8.22 9.76 -25.61
CA ALA A 15 6.85 10.27 -25.45
C ALA A 15 5.84 9.22 -24.93
N LEU A 16 6.20 7.93 -24.98
CA LEU A 16 5.41 6.81 -24.43
C LEU A 16 5.95 6.33 -23.07
N GLY A 17 7.11 6.83 -22.66
CA GLY A 17 7.75 6.49 -21.40
C GLY A 17 7.52 7.58 -20.37
N ASP A 18 6.63 7.27 -19.42
CA ASP A 18 6.57 7.88 -18.09
C ASP A 18 5.56 9.02 -17.84
N ALA A 19 4.27 8.66 -17.89
CA ALA A 19 3.21 9.48 -17.30
C ALA A 19 3.11 9.33 -15.77
N THR A 20 4.07 8.72 -15.05
CA THR A 20 3.91 8.38 -13.63
C THR A 20 5.19 8.42 -12.76
N ILE A 21 6.16 9.32 -12.95
CA ILE A 21 7.28 9.48 -11.99
C ILE A 21 6.83 10.17 -10.69
N ARG A 22 5.77 9.68 -10.05
CA ARG A 22 5.59 9.90 -8.63
C ARG A 22 6.39 8.81 -7.92
N PRO A 23 7.29 9.16 -6.99
CA PRO A 23 7.97 8.16 -6.17
C PRO A 23 6.92 7.37 -5.38
N LYS A 24 6.98 6.03 -5.48
CA LYS A 24 6.08 5.13 -4.77
C LYS A 24 6.15 5.36 -3.27
N THR A 25 5.02 5.37 -2.59
CA THR A 25 4.94 5.51 -1.13
C THR A 25 5.40 4.24 -0.41
N PRO A 26 5.61 4.27 0.92
CA PRO A 26 5.89 3.07 1.70
C PRO A 26 4.84 1.96 1.52
N CYS A 27 3.55 2.29 1.53
CA CYS A 27 2.47 1.32 1.33
C CYS A 27 2.52 0.69 -0.06
N GLU A 28 2.65 1.51 -1.11
CA GLU A 28 2.70 1.04 -2.49
C GLU A 28 3.91 0.11 -2.72
N ARG A 29 5.08 0.45 -2.17
CA ARG A 29 6.26 -0.42 -2.23
C ARG A 29 6.06 -1.74 -1.51
N ALA A 30 5.46 -1.71 -0.31
CA ALA A 30 5.18 -2.91 0.47
C ALA A 30 4.17 -3.82 -0.25
N ARG A 31 3.14 -3.24 -0.87
CA ARG A 31 2.16 -3.96 -1.69
C ARG A 31 2.82 -4.64 -2.88
N ASP A 32 3.62 -3.90 -3.64
CA ASP A 32 4.31 -4.44 -4.81
C ASP A 32 5.31 -5.54 -4.44
N ALA A 33 5.99 -5.43 -3.30
CA ALA A 33 6.84 -6.49 -2.77
C ALA A 33 6.04 -7.74 -2.36
N ALA A 34 4.88 -7.56 -1.71
CA ALA A 34 4.01 -8.66 -1.29
C ALA A 34 3.38 -9.40 -2.48
N LEU A 35 3.03 -8.69 -3.55
CA LEU A 35 2.49 -9.29 -4.78
C LEU A 35 3.49 -10.22 -5.48
N ASN A 36 4.78 -9.92 -5.37
CA ASN A 36 5.86 -10.78 -5.88
C ASN A 36 6.40 -11.73 -4.81
N GLY A 37 5.73 -11.79 -3.65
CA GLY A 37 6.11 -12.61 -2.51
C GLY A 37 5.54 -14.04 -2.56
N PRO A 38 5.70 -14.80 -1.46
CA PRO A 38 5.14 -16.14 -1.36
C PRO A 38 3.60 -16.12 -1.37
N ILE A 39 3.00 -17.19 -1.88
CA ILE A 39 1.54 -17.37 -1.91
C ILE A 39 0.99 -17.31 -0.49
N GLY A 40 -0.06 -16.50 -0.29
CA GLY A 40 -0.68 -16.29 1.02
C GLY A 40 -0.02 -15.22 1.88
N ALA A 41 0.98 -14.51 1.36
CA ALA A 41 1.52 -13.32 2.00
C ALA A 41 0.43 -12.25 2.19
N PHE A 42 0.54 -11.50 3.29
CA PHE A 42 -0.31 -10.35 3.53
C PHE A 42 0.03 -9.23 2.52
N ILE A 43 -0.96 -8.78 1.77
CA ILE A 43 -0.85 -7.67 0.82
C ILE A 43 -1.51 -6.44 1.47
N PRO A 44 -0.74 -5.38 1.80
CA PRO A 44 -1.31 -4.18 2.39
C PRO A 44 -2.19 -3.42 1.39
N THR A 45 -3.26 -2.82 1.91
CA THR A 45 -4.17 -1.96 1.16
C THR A 45 -3.78 -0.50 1.35
N CYS A 46 -3.70 0.21 0.23
CA CYS A 46 -3.31 1.62 0.19
C CYS A 46 -4.48 2.48 -0.30
N ASP A 47 -4.59 3.69 0.24
CA ASP A 47 -5.56 4.70 -0.23
C ASP A 47 -5.09 5.41 -1.51
N ALA A 48 -5.90 6.35 -2.01
CA ALA A 48 -5.60 7.13 -3.22
C ALA A 48 -4.36 8.04 -3.08
N ALA A 49 -3.97 8.39 -1.85
CA ALA A 49 -2.73 9.13 -1.57
C ALA A 49 -1.52 8.18 -1.39
N GLY A 50 -1.72 6.87 -1.47
CA GLY A 50 -0.70 5.86 -1.22
C GLY A 50 -0.37 5.68 0.26
N GLN A 51 -1.21 6.13 1.19
CA GLN A 51 -1.07 5.81 2.62
C GLN A 51 -1.73 4.48 2.93
N TYR A 52 -1.39 3.87 4.06
CA TYR A 52 -2.08 2.67 4.51
C TYR A 52 -3.52 2.99 4.88
N THR A 53 -4.47 2.19 4.40
CA THR A 53 -5.85 2.28 4.88
C THR A 53 -5.90 1.93 6.38
N PRO A 54 -6.74 2.61 7.18
CA PRO A 54 -6.80 2.37 8.63
C PRO A 54 -7.09 0.93 9.01
N GLU A 55 -7.85 0.22 8.18
CA GLU A 55 -8.09 -1.22 8.29
C GLU A 55 -7.23 -1.97 7.28
N GLN A 56 -6.63 -3.07 7.74
CA GLN A 56 -5.85 -3.99 6.93
C GLN A 56 -6.35 -5.41 7.18
N CYS A 57 -6.57 -6.17 6.11
CA CYS A 57 -7.05 -7.55 6.20
C CYS A 57 -6.09 -8.51 5.51
N SER A 58 -5.79 -9.61 6.18
CA SER A 58 -5.06 -10.72 5.59
C SER A 58 -5.99 -11.57 4.75
N GLY A 59 -5.81 -11.56 3.42
CA GLY A 59 -6.61 -12.39 2.52
C GLY A 59 -6.44 -13.89 2.73
N SER A 60 -5.32 -14.34 3.31
CA SER A 60 -5.04 -15.76 3.54
C SER A 60 -5.67 -16.31 4.82
N THR A 61 -5.77 -15.49 5.87
CA THR A 61 -6.34 -15.90 7.16
C THR A 61 -7.73 -15.34 7.41
N GLY A 62 -8.12 -14.29 6.68
CA GLY A 62 -9.35 -13.52 6.87
C GLY A 62 -9.35 -12.62 8.11
N TYR A 63 -8.22 -12.52 8.83
CA TYR A 63 -8.11 -11.63 9.99
C TYR A 63 -7.93 -10.19 9.54
N CYS A 64 -8.56 -9.27 10.25
CA CYS A 64 -8.42 -7.83 10.02
C CYS A 64 -7.89 -7.13 11.27
N TRP A 65 -7.08 -6.07 11.10
CA TRP A 65 -6.57 -5.26 12.19
C TRP A 65 -6.47 -3.79 11.80
N CYS A 66 -6.39 -2.92 12.80
CA CYS A 66 -6.18 -1.51 12.55
C CYS A 66 -4.69 -1.18 12.45
N VAL A 67 -4.35 -0.24 11.57
CA VAL A 67 -3.01 0.31 11.41
C VAL A 67 -2.98 1.82 11.48
N THR A 68 -1.82 2.37 11.82
CA THR A 68 -1.54 3.80 11.67
C THR A 68 -1.34 4.17 10.20
N ARG A 69 -1.29 5.47 9.88
CA ARG A 69 -0.96 5.96 8.53
C ARG A 69 0.38 5.47 7.99
N THR A 70 1.30 5.06 8.88
CA THR A 70 2.61 4.50 8.55
C THR A 70 2.61 2.97 8.39
N GLY A 71 1.47 2.31 8.62
CA GLY A 71 1.30 0.87 8.48
C GLY A 71 1.60 0.07 9.75
N GLN A 72 1.74 0.71 10.92
CA GLN A 72 1.98 0.00 12.18
C GLN A 72 0.67 -0.57 12.73
N LYS A 73 0.63 -1.88 12.99
CA LYS A 73 -0.52 -2.56 13.63
C LYS A 73 -0.76 -2.01 15.03
N ILE A 74 -2.02 -1.67 15.32
CA ILE A 74 -2.47 -1.25 16.65
C ILE A 74 -2.73 -2.51 17.49
N PRO A 75 -2.05 -2.71 18.62
CA PRO A 75 -2.27 -3.88 19.48
C PRO A 75 -3.72 -3.99 19.94
N GLY A 76 -4.26 -5.22 20.01
CA GLY A 76 -5.63 -5.47 20.48
C GLY A 76 -6.75 -5.17 19.47
N THR A 77 -6.41 -4.74 18.25
CA THR A 77 -7.40 -4.44 17.19
C THR A 77 -7.59 -5.57 16.19
N GLU A 78 -6.92 -6.70 16.40
CA GLU A 78 -7.03 -7.86 15.53
C GLU A 78 -8.35 -8.58 15.76
N THR A 79 -9.08 -8.80 14.67
CA THR A 79 -10.42 -9.38 14.68
C THR A 79 -10.48 -10.59 13.74
N PRO A 80 -11.25 -11.63 14.13
CA PRO A 80 -11.40 -12.82 13.32
C PRO A 80 -12.26 -12.53 12.08
N PRO A 81 -12.19 -13.42 11.07
CA PRO A 81 -13.01 -13.30 9.87
C PRO A 81 -14.50 -13.15 10.20
N GLY A 82 -15.18 -12.22 9.54
CA GLY A 82 -16.61 -11.96 9.72
C GLY A 82 -16.96 -11.00 10.87
N THR A 83 -15.96 -10.42 11.54
CA THR A 83 -16.18 -9.36 12.54
C THR A 83 -15.92 -8.00 11.91
N ALA A 84 -16.88 -7.07 12.06
CA ALA A 84 -16.70 -5.69 11.61
C ALA A 84 -15.85 -4.90 12.63
N THR A 85 -14.82 -4.20 12.16
CA THR A 85 -13.96 -3.34 12.99
C THR A 85 -14.03 -1.90 12.49
N ASN A 86 -14.10 -0.93 13.42
CA ASN A 86 -14.15 0.50 13.09
C ASN A 86 -12.80 1.17 13.37
N CYS A 87 -11.86 1.09 12.42
CA CYS A 87 -10.52 1.66 12.59
C CYS A 87 -10.44 3.19 12.47
N TYR A 88 -11.50 3.86 12.01
CA TYR A 88 -11.53 5.32 11.86
C TYR A 88 -11.45 6.10 13.18
N HIS A 89 -11.87 5.49 14.29
CA HIS A 89 -11.77 6.11 15.61
C HIS A 89 -10.41 5.85 16.29
N LEU A 90 -9.66 4.84 15.83
CA LEU A 90 -8.39 4.38 16.41
C LEU A 90 -7.16 4.92 15.66
N ALA A 91 -7.35 5.42 14.43
CA ALA A 91 -6.29 6.02 13.61
C ALA A 91 -5.71 7.34 14.18
N ILE A 92 -6.27 7.85 15.29
CA ILE A 92 -5.79 9.01 16.06
C ILE A 92 -5.08 8.52 17.34
N CYS A 93 -4.13 7.58 17.26
CA CYS A 93 -3.30 7.21 18.44
C CYS A 93 -1.96 7.98 18.45
N PRO A 94 -1.88 9.23 18.95
CA PRO A 94 -0.73 9.71 19.71
C PRO A 94 -0.71 9.04 21.11
N PRO A 95 0.40 9.12 21.87
CA PRO A 95 1.07 7.99 22.51
C PRO A 95 0.36 7.44 23.76
N ILE A 96 -0.73 6.68 23.59
CA ILE A 96 -1.34 5.86 24.67
C ILE A 96 -2.08 4.66 24.07
N CYS A 97 -1.44 3.92 23.18
CA CYS A 97 -1.90 2.57 22.83
C CYS A 97 -1.38 1.60 23.91
N GLY A 98 -2.06 1.58 25.06
CA GLY A 98 -1.84 0.63 26.17
C GLY A 98 -3.10 -0.22 26.42
N PRO A 99 -2.96 -1.47 26.90
CA PRO A 99 -4.10 -2.34 27.16
C PRO A 99 -4.82 -1.93 28.46
N ARG A 100 -6.15 -1.84 28.41
CA ARG A 100 -7.02 -2.16 29.56
C ARG A 100 -8.16 -3.04 29.09
#